data_AF-W6TG45-F1
#
_entry.id   AF-W6TG45-F1
#
_cell.length_a   1.000
_cell.length_b   1.000
_cell.length_c   1.000
_cell.angle_alpha   90.00
_cell.angle_beta   90.00
_cell.angle_gamma   90.00
#
_symmetry.space_group_name_H-M   'P 1'
#
loop_
_entity.id
_entity.type
_entity.pdbx_description
1 polymer ?
#
loop_
_entity_poly.entity_id
_entity_poly.type
_entity_poly.pdbx_seq_one_letter_code
_entity_poly.pdbx_strand_id
1 'polypeptide(L)'
;MEHELNILEKKKVKLVSKEEKPLFVKIEEIENRKIYHTKIMMDLYSFGVYTKKRYVFFISLRGLFNQKKIEAFHLFPVREGDKFLGIYYGYRKPVKNVVRKYEENGISKAHSFSKAYYIEFRFKKGSVFCYIKGISRLVKKDKIDTKYCQILIDILTTLEKEVYEYYDKKLPEGGLIEKWIKKNQK
;
A
#
# COMPACT_ATOMS: atom_id res chain seq x y z
N MET A 1 -30.54 -0.32 14.23
CA MET A 1 -30.33 -1.75 13.93
C MET A 1 -30.45 -2.07 12.44
N GLU A 2 -31.50 -1.65 11.73
CA GLU A 2 -31.62 -1.88 10.27
C GLU A 2 -30.48 -1.29 9.41
N HIS A 3 -29.98 -0.11 9.77
CA HIS A 3 -28.86 0.51 9.03
C HIS A 3 -27.54 -0.28 9.14
N GLU A 4 -27.31 -0.97 10.25
CA GLU A 4 -26.08 -1.76 10.46
C GLU A 4 -26.16 -3.14 9.78
N LEU A 5 -27.34 -3.76 9.76
CA LEU A 5 -27.61 -4.99 8.99
C LEU A 5 -27.40 -4.77 7.49
N ASN A 6 -27.85 -3.62 6.96
CA ASN A 6 -27.72 -3.26 5.54
C ASN A 6 -26.25 -2.98 5.11
N ILE A 7 -25.39 -2.56 6.03
CA ILE A 7 -23.94 -2.40 5.80
C ILE A 7 -23.25 -3.77 5.77
N LEU A 8 -23.69 -4.71 6.61
CA LEU A 8 -23.11 -6.05 6.71
C LEU A 8 -23.44 -6.91 5.48
N GLU A 9 -24.66 -6.82 4.95
CA GLU A 9 -25.11 -7.54 3.74
C GLU A 9 -24.38 -7.11 2.44
N LYS A 10 -23.86 -5.87 2.39
CA LYS A 10 -23.17 -5.32 1.19
C LYS A 10 -21.67 -5.65 1.10
N LYS A 11 -21.08 -6.30 2.12
CA LYS A 11 -19.64 -6.52 2.20
C LYS A 11 -19.26 -7.96 1.82
N LYS A 12 -18.92 -8.19 0.55
CA LYS A 12 -18.38 -9.46 0.08
C LYS A 12 -16.86 -9.46 0.21
N VAL A 13 -16.29 -10.41 0.93
CA VAL A 13 -14.83 -10.52 1.11
C VAL A 13 -14.32 -11.79 0.46
N LYS A 14 -13.43 -11.66 -0.54
CA LYS A 14 -12.72 -12.80 -1.14
C LYS A 14 -11.28 -12.83 -0.64
N LEU A 15 -10.91 -13.91 0.04
CA LEU A 15 -9.49 -14.22 0.25
C LEU A 15 -8.95 -14.79 -1.07
N VAL A 16 -7.84 -14.23 -1.56
CA VAL A 16 -7.20 -14.71 -2.79
C VAL A 16 -6.17 -15.76 -2.40
N SER A 17 -6.20 -16.92 -3.07
CA SER A 17 -5.20 -17.95 -2.84
C SER A 17 -3.84 -17.48 -3.34
N LYS A 18 -2.77 -18.09 -2.81
CA LYS A 18 -1.40 -17.71 -3.15
C LYS A 18 -1.04 -18.07 -4.59
N GLU A 19 -1.72 -19.06 -5.19
CA GLU A 19 -1.53 -19.45 -6.60
C GLU A 19 -2.17 -18.45 -7.59
N GLU A 20 -3.33 -17.86 -7.28
CA GLU A 20 -4.07 -16.99 -8.22
C GLU A 20 -3.44 -15.61 -8.41
N LYS A 21 -2.96 -14.98 -7.33
CA LYS A 21 -2.26 -13.69 -7.39
C LYS A 21 -1.18 -13.65 -6.31
N PRO A 22 0.10 -13.81 -6.65
CA PRO A 22 1.13 -13.93 -5.65
C PRO A 22 1.19 -12.68 -4.76
N LEU A 23 0.96 -11.47 -5.29
CA LEU A 23 1.13 -10.22 -4.53
C LEU A 23 -0.05 -9.87 -3.62
N PHE A 24 -1.27 -10.19 -4.04
CA PHE A 24 -2.49 -9.74 -3.37
C PHE A 24 -3.00 -10.82 -2.40
N VAL A 25 -3.06 -10.50 -1.12
CA VAL A 25 -3.48 -11.45 -0.06
C VAL A 25 -4.99 -11.41 0.22
N LYS A 26 -5.67 -10.35 -0.22
CA LYS A 26 -7.10 -10.14 -0.01
C LYS A 26 -7.66 -9.20 -1.08
N ILE A 27 -8.88 -9.50 -1.54
CA ILE A 27 -9.70 -8.58 -2.33
C ILE A 27 -11.05 -8.44 -1.63
N GLU A 28 -11.44 -7.21 -1.31
CA GLU A 28 -12.75 -6.90 -0.73
C GLU A 28 -13.63 -6.24 -1.78
N GLU A 29 -14.92 -6.49 -1.73
CA GLU A 29 -15.92 -5.78 -2.49
C GLU A 29 -16.91 -5.15 -1.51
N ILE A 30 -16.88 -3.82 -1.46
CA ILE A 30 -17.70 -3.00 -0.55
C ILE A 30 -18.44 -2.01 -1.43
N GLU A 31 -19.77 -2.06 -1.43
CA GLU A 31 -20.60 -1.12 -2.22
C GLU A 31 -20.18 -1.05 -3.71
N ASN A 32 -19.95 -2.21 -4.34
CA ASN A 32 -19.45 -2.35 -5.73
C ASN A 32 -18.05 -1.76 -5.97
N ARG A 33 -17.29 -1.44 -4.92
CA ARG A 33 -15.89 -1.02 -5.01
C ARG A 33 -14.96 -2.18 -4.70
N LYS A 34 -14.03 -2.46 -5.61
CA LYS A 34 -13.01 -3.51 -5.41
C LYS A 34 -11.77 -2.96 -4.73
N ILE A 35 -11.43 -3.51 -3.57
CA ILE A 35 -10.29 -3.10 -2.76
C ILE A 35 -9.27 -4.22 -2.75
N TYR A 36 -8.06 -3.93 -3.22
CA TYR A 36 -6.97 -4.88 -3.32
C TYR A 36 -5.97 -4.64 -2.20
N HIS A 37 -5.49 -5.71 -1.57
CA HIS A 37 -4.54 -5.63 -0.47
C HIS A 37 -3.29 -6.45 -0.79
N THR A 38 -2.13 -5.80 -0.85
CA THR A 38 -0.85 -6.48 -1.05
C THR A 38 -0.39 -7.21 0.21
N LYS A 39 0.69 -8.00 0.10
CA LYS A 39 1.42 -8.54 1.25
C LYS A 39 1.96 -7.42 2.15
N ILE A 40 1.98 -7.66 3.47
CA ILE A 40 2.39 -6.68 4.49
C ILE A 40 3.92 -6.50 4.58
N MET A 41 4.69 -7.57 4.33
CA MET A 41 6.15 -7.60 4.53
C MET A 41 6.91 -7.26 3.24
N MET A 42 6.56 -6.13 2.63
CA MET A 42 7.14 -5.65 1.39
C MET A 42 7.79 -4.27 1.59
N ASP A 43 8.78 -3.99 0.75
CA ASP A 43 9.33 -2.65 0.52
C ASP A 43 9.03 -2.22 -0.92
N LEU A 44 8.91 -0.90 -1.12
CA LEU A 44 8.86 -0.31 -2.45
C LEU A 44 10.20 -0.52 -3.15
N TYR A 45 10.17 -1.06 -4.37
CA TYR A 45 11.37 -1.36 -5.13
C TYR A 45 11.56 -0.39 -6.31
N SER A 46 10.58 -0.32 -7.21
CA SER A 46 10.58 0.62 -8.33
C SER A 46 9.15 0.91 -8.80
N PHE A 47 8.99 1.97 -9.59
CA PHE A 47 7.71 2.35 -10.19
C PHE A 47 7.99 3.19 -11.44
N GLY A 48 6.94 3.50 -12.18
CA GLY A 48 7.00 4.40 -13.33
C GLY A 48 6.02 4.00 -14.42
N VAL A 49 6.14 4.63 -15.58
CA VAL A 49 5.27 4.36 -16.73
C VAL A 49 5.90 3.36 -17.67
N TYR A 50 5.23 2.25 -17.92
CA TYR A 50 5.60 1.33 -18.98
C TYR A 50 5.04 1.84 -20.33
N THR A 51 5.91 2.20 -21.27
CA THR A 51 5.51 2.87 -22.53
C THR A 51 5.42 1.95 -23.74
N LYS A 52 6.02 0.75 -23.71
CA LYS A 52 6.19 -0.10 -24.90
C LYS A 52 4.92 -0.77 -25.46
N LYS A 53 3.86 -0.96 -24.67
CA LYS A 53 2.65 -1.69 -25.13
C LYS A 53 1.32 -1.06 -24.72
N ARG A 54 1.25 -0.47 -23.53
CA ARG A 54 0.07 0.22 -22.97
C ARG A 54 0.63 1.20 -21.95
N TYR A 55 0.36 2.50 -22.09
CA TYR A 55 0.78 3.56 -21.17
C TYR A 55 0.20 3.30 -19.77
N VAL A 56 0.90 2.49 -18.99
CA VAL A 56 0.42 1.91 -17.73
C VAL A 56 1.44 2.17 -16.63
N PHE A 57 0.98 2.75 -15.54
CA PHE A 57 1.80 2.96 -14.37
C PHE A 57 1.98 1.65 -13.60
N PHE A 58 3.23 1.22 -13.42
CA PHE A 58 3.55 0.02 -12.64
C PHE A 58 4.12 0.41 -11.28
N ILE A 59 3.88 -0.46 -10.30
CA ILE A 59 4.51 -0.41 -8.98
C ILE A 59 5.06 -1.79 -8.71
N SER A 60 6.35 -1.86 -8.39
CA SER A 60 7.05 -3.08 -8.02
C SER A 60 7.46 -3.04 -6.55
N LEU A 61 7.28 -4.17 -5.90
CA LEU A 61 7.54 -4.36 -4.49
C LEU A 61 8.50 -5.53 -4.31
N ARG A 62 9.44 -5.42 -3.39
CA ARG A 62 10.35 -6.50 -3.02
C ARG A 62 10.04 -7.04 -1.64
N GLY A 63 10.23 -8.33 -1.44
CA GLY A 63 10.11 -8.94 -0.12
C GLY A 63 11.18 -8.44 0.84
N LEU A 64 10.79 -8.09 2.08
CA LEU A 64 11.72 -7.58 3.09
C LEU A 64 12.86 -8.58 3.42
N PHE A 65 12.53 -9.88 3.50
CA PHE A 65 13.48 -10.94 3.87
C PHE A 65 14.12 -11.66 2.67
N ASN A 66 13.51 -11.54 1.49
CA ASN A 66 14.05 -12.10 0.25
C ASN A 66 13.92 -11.02 -0.82
N GLN A 67 14.96 -10.20 -0.95
CA GLN A 67 14.98 -9.07 -1.87
C GLN A 67 15.01 -9.51 -3.35
N LYS A 68 15.36 -10.77 -3.65
CA LYS A 68 15.24 -11.35 -5.01
C LYS A 68 13.79 -11.57 -5.42
N LYS A 69 12.87 -11.61 -4.46
CA LYS A 69 11.44 -11.76 -4.72
C LYS A 69 10.79 -10.40 -5.00
N ILE A 70 10.74 -10.05 -6.28
CA ILE A 70 10.12 -8.84 -6.80
C ILE A 70 8.76 -9.21 -7.40
N GLU A 71 7.73 -8.47 -7.03
CA GLU A 71 6.36 -8.65 -7.51
C GLU A 71 5.81 -7.27 -7.88
N ALA A 72 5.15 -7.15 -9.04
CA ALA A 72 4.62 -5.89 -9.52
C ALA A 72 3.13 -5.95 -9.79
N PHE A 73 2.49 -4.79 -9.75
CA PHE A 73 1.13 -4.59 -10.22
C PHE A 73 1.04 -3.29 -11.02
N HIS A 74 -0.03 -3.18 -11.78
CA HIS A 74 -0.34 -1.98 -12.55
C HIS A 74 -1.46 -1.21 -11.88
N LEU A 75 -1.34 0.11 -11.85
CA LEU A 75 -2.46 0.97 -11.49
C LEU A 75 -3.51 0.94 -12.60
N PHE A 76 -4.76 1.19 -12.23
CA PHE A 76 -5.88 1.09 -13.16
C PHE A 76 -5.85 2.24 -14.18
N PRO A 77 -6.04 1.97 -15.49
CA PRO A 77 -6.31 3.05 -16.42
C PRO A 77 -7.64 3.72 -16.04
N VAL A 78 -7.70 5.04 -16.10
CA VAL A 78 -8.97 5.75 -15.94
C VAL A 78 -9.79 5.51 -17.21
N ARG A 79 -10.89 4.75 -17.08
CA ARG A 79 -11.88 4.50 -18.14
C ARG A 79 -13.23 5.03 -17.71
N GLU A 80 -14.17 5.12 -18.64
CA GLU A 80 -15.48 5.74 -18.44
C GLU A 80 -16.16 5.34 -17.11
N GLY A 81 -16.47 6.36 -16.32
CA GLY A 81 -17.12 6.25 -15.02
C GLY A 81 -16.20 5.92 -13.83
N ASP A 82 -14.91 5.62 -14.02
CA ASP A 82 -13.91 5.58 -12.94
C ASP A 82 -13.09 6.89 -12.89
N LYS A 83 -12.45 7.17 -11.76
CA LYS A 83 -11.54 8.31 -11.61
C LYS A 83 -10.50 8.05 -10.54
N PHE A 84 -9.26 8.46 -10.78
CA PHE A 84 -8.27 8.53 -9.71
C PHE A 84 -8.67 9.61 -8.70
N LEU A 85 -8.74 9.26 -7.42
CA LEU A 85 -9.15 10.14 -6.34
C LEU A 85 -7.97 10.70 -5.55
N GLY A 86 -6.82 10.01 -5.57
CA GLY A 86 -5.60 10.46 -4.92
C GLY A 86 -4.85 9.33 -4.22
N ILE A 87 -3.71 9.70 -3.62
CA ILE A 87 -2.92 8.85 -2.73
C ILE A 87 -3.28 9.16 -1.28
N TYR A 88 -3.40 8.12 -0.46
CA TYR A 88 -3.62 8.27 0.98
C TYR A 88 -2.68 7.36 1.77
N TYR A 89 -2.13 7.88 2.86
CA TYR A 89 -1.32 7.09 3.79
C TYR A 89 -2.13 6.72 5.02
N GLY A 90 -1.83 5.56 5.59
CA GLY A 90 -2.50 5.14 6.81
C GLY A 90 -1.91 3.88 7.41
N TYR A 91 -2.58 3.39 8.44
CA TYR A 91 -2.31 2.10 9.03
C TYR A 91 -3.62 1.44 9.45
N ARG A 92 -3.61 0.11 9.48
CA ARG A 92 -4.73 -0.69 9.99
C ARG A 92 -4.25 -1.92 10.74
N LYS A 93 -5.13 -2.60 11.45
CA LYS A 93 -4.83 -3.93 11.99
C LYS A 93 -4.53 -4.89 10.82
N PRO A 94 -3.47 -5.70 10.88
CA PRO A 94 -3.17 -6.69 9.84
C PRO A 94 -4.35 -7.64 9.57
N VAL A 95 -4.62 -7.94 8.30
CA VAL A 95 -5.69 -8.87 7.89
C VAL A 95 -5.44 -10.29 8.39
N LYS A 96 -4.18 -10.71 8.39
CA LYS A 96 -3.69 -11.89 9.07
C LYS A 96 -2.77 -11.37 10.15
N ASN A 97 -2.93 -11.85 11.39
CA ASN A 97 -1.86 -11.72 12.37
C ASN A 97 -0.63 -12.34 11.73
N VAL A 98 0.29 -11.52 11.21
CA VAL A 98 1.55 -12.00 10.65
C VAL A 98 2.41 -12.38 11.86
N VAL A 99 2.03 -13.45 12.56
CA VAL A 99 2.85 -14.14 13.55
C VAL A 99 3.83 -14.94 12.72
N ARG A 100 4.89 -14.28 12.25
CA ARG A 100 5.99 -15.01 11.62
C ARG A 100 7.00 -15.30 12.71
N LYS A 101 7.11 -16.59 13.06
CA LYS A 101 8.26 -17.14 13.74
C LYS A 101 9.46 -16.93 12.82
N TYR A 102 10.46 -16.21 13.28
CA TYR A 102 11.77 -16.16 12.64
C TYR A 102 12.82 -16.48 13.69
N GLU A 103 13.83 -17.26 13.29
CA GLU A 103 14.96 -17.57 14.15
C GLU A 103 16.00 -16.45 14.05
N GLU A 104 16.35 -15.90 15.20
CA GLU A 104 17.47 -15.00 15.36
C GLU A 104 18.35 -15.64 16.43
N ASN A 105 19.57 -16.06 16.06
CA ASN A 105 20.52 -16.76 16.94
C ASN A 105 19.93 -18.04 17.60
N GLY A 106 19.17 -18.86 16.86
CA GLY A 106 18.57 -20.09 17.38
C GLY A 106 17.35 -19.90 18.27
N ILE A 107 16.87 -18.66 18.46
CA ILE A 107 15.67 -18.35 19.24
C ILE A 107 14.52 -18.02 18.28
N SER A 108 13.47 -18.84 18.32
CA SER A 108 12.22 -18.57 17.61
C SER A 108 11.50 -17.35 18.19
N LYS A 109 11.59 -16.19 17.52
CA LYS A 109 10.85 -14.97 17.88
C LYS A 109 9.58 -14.85 17.06
N ALA A 110 8.47 -14.58 17.73
CA ALA A 110 7.18 -14.32 17.11
C ALA A 110 6.78 -12.85 17.33
N HIS A 111 6.86 -12.02 16.29
CA HIS A 111 6.36 -10.64 16.37
C HIS A 111 4.97 -10.53 15.76
N SER A 112 3.96 -10.22 16.58
CA SER A 112 2.66 -9.76 16.10
C SER A 112 2.73 -8.28 15.75
N PHE A 113 2.31 -7.91 14.54
CA PHE A 113 2.21 -6.48 14.17
C PHE A 113 0.88 -5.91 14.67
N SER A 114 0.93 -4.88 15.52
CA SER A 114 -0.28 -4.14 15.91
C SER A 114 -0.83 -3.25 14.79
N LYS A 115 0.03 -2.86 13.84
CA LYS A 115 -0.28 -1.96 12.71
C LYS A 115 0.44 -2.39 11.43
N ALA A 116 -0.31 -2.44 10.34
CA ALA A 116 0.19 -2.55 8.97
C ALA A 116 0.02 -1.20 8.27
N TYR A 117 1.13 -0.56 7.95
CA TYR A 117 1.20 0.76 7.31
C TYR A 117 1.12 0.61 5.79
N TYR A 118 0.43 1.55 5.13
CA TYR A 118 0.14 1.45 3.71
C TYR A 118 0.12 2.79 2.97
N ILE A 119 0.26 2.68 1.66
CA ILE A 119 -0.15 3.67 0.66
C ILE A 119 -1.41 3.14 -0.01
N GLU A 120 -2.46 3.95 -0.09
CA GLU A 120 -3.68 3.65 -0.83
C GLU A 120 -3.69 4.48 -2.12
N PHE A 121 -3.75 3.80 -3.25
CA PHE A 121 -4.12 4.41 -4.54
C PHE A 121 -5.62 4.29 -4.69
N ARG A 122 -6.33 5.41 -4.50
CA ARG A 122 -7.79 5.42 -4.44
C ARG A 122 -8.38 5.78 -5.79
N PHE A 123 -9.37 5.03 -6.21
CA PHE A 123 -10.20 5.25 -7.40
C PHE A 123 -11.67 5.29 -7.01
N LYS A 124 -12.54 5.78 -7.90
CA LYS A 124 -14.00 5.78 -7.66
C LYS A 124 -14.55 4.36 -7.56
N LYS A 125 -14.11 3.45 -8.44
CA LYS A 125 -14.58 2.06 -8.48
C LYS A 125 -13.71 1.08 -7.67
N GLY A 126 -12.64 1.53 -7.03
CA GLY A 126 -11.77 0.64 -6.25
C GLY A 126 -10.61 1.32 -5.56
N SER A 127 -9.78 0.54 -4.88
CA SER A 127 -8.55 1.02 -4.25
C SER A 127 -7.48 -0.07 -4.25
N VAL A 128 -6.21 0.32 -4.29
CA VAL A 128 -5.09 -0.59 -4.03
C VAL A 128 -4.35 -0.14 -2.78
N PHE A 129 -4.38 -0.97 -1.74
CA PHE A 129 -3.61 -0.78 -0.51
C PHE A 129 -2.29 -1.53 -0.63
N CYS A 130 -1.23 -0.77 -0.80
CA CYS A 130 0.15 -1.22 -0.82
C CYS A 130 0.74 -1.13 0.59
N TYR A 131 0.95 -2.25 1.27
CA TYR A 131 1.59 -2.26 2.58
C TYR A 131 3.10 -2.19 2.45
N ILE A 132 3.70 -1.17 3.08
CA ILE A 132 5.15 -0.93 3.07
C ILE A 132 5.65 -0.86 4.51
N LYS A 133 6.57 -1.76 4.86
CA LYS A 133 7.04 -1.87 6.25
C LYS A 133 7.80 -0.62 6.69
N GLY A 134 8.58 -0.02 5.79
CA GLY A 134 9.37 1.18 6.03
C GLY A 134 8.55 2.38 6.56
N ILE A 135 7.30 2.53 6.12
CA ILE A 135 6.42 3.65 6.54
C ILE A 135 6.23 3.69 8.07
N SER A 136 6.27 2.53 8.73
CA SER A 136 6.17 2.46 10.19
C SER A 136 7.31 3.17 10.94
N ARG A 137 8.46 3.38 10.30
CA ARG A 137 9.59 4.13 10.86
C ARG A 137 9.43 5.63 10.70
N LEU A 138 8.69 6.08 9.68
CA LEU A 138 8.52 7.50 9.38
C LEU A 138 7.69 8.24 10.43
N VAL A 139 6.88 7.53 11.22
CA VAL A 139 6.08 8.11 12.30
C VAL A 139 6.79 8.16 13.65
N LYS A 140 8.05 7.69 13.74
CA LYS A 140 8.82 7.63 14.97
C LYS A 140 9.84 8.77 15.02
N LYS A 141 9.76 9.65 16.01
CA LYS A 141 10.69 10.79 16.16
C LYS A 141 12.15 10.36 16.23
N ASP A 142 12.46 9.27 16.92
CA ASP A 142 13.82 8.75 17.08
C ASP A 142 14.41 8.08 15.82
N LYS A 143 13.62 7.95 14.74
CA LYS A 143 14.03 7.26 13.51
C LYS A 143 13.91 8.10 12.25
N ILE A 144 13.14 9.18 12.27
CA ILE A 144 12.81 9.95 11.06
C ILE A 144 14.07 10.55 10.39
N ASP A 145 15.06 10.94 11.18
CA ASP A 145 16.29 11.58 10.70
C ASP A 145 17.34 10.57 10.22
N THR A 146 17.04 9.27 10.26
CA THR A 146 17.96 8.27 9.72
C THR A 146 18.03 8.36 8.20
N LYS A 147 19.22 8.12 7.62
CA LYS A 147 19.44 8.10 6.17
C LYS A 147 18.44 7.21 5.42
N TYR A 148 18.05 6.07 6.00
CA TYR A 148 17.03 5.20 5.43
C TYR A 148 15.66 5.89 5.30
N CYS A 149 15.22 6.60 6.34
CA CYS A 149 13.93 7.29 6.35
C CYS A 149 13.92 8.46 5.38
N GLN A 150 15.01 9.23 5.29
CA GLN A 150 15.16 10.31 4.31
C GLN A 150 15.04 9.77 2.87
N ILE A 151 15.80 8.72 2.53
CA ILE A 151 15.70 8.07 1.21
C ILE A 151 14.28 7.57 0.94
N LEU A 152 13.63 6.95 1.94
CA LEU A 152 12.26 6.48 1.77
C LEU A 152 11.27 7.63 1.53
N ILE A 153 11.44 8.77 2.20
CA ILE A 153 10.62 9.97 1.95
C ILE A 153 10.84 10.46 0.52
N ASP A 154 12.08 10.57 0.05
CA ASP A 154 12.38 11.03 -1.31
C ASP A 154 11.73 10.13 -2.37
N ILE A 155 11.82 8.81 -2.18
CA ILE A 155 11.19 7.82 -3.06
C ILE A 155 9.67 7.98 -3.04
N LEU A 156 9.05 8.16 -1.87
CA LEU A 156 7.60 8.32 -1.74
C LEU A 156 7.09 9.64 -2.32
N THR A 157 7.83 10.73 -2.12
CA THR A 157 7.55 12.03 -2.71
C THR A 157 7.67 11.98 -4.23
N THR A 158 8.64 11.23 -4.76
CA THR A 158 8.79 11.01 -6.20
C THR A 158 7.64 10.20 -6.76
N LEU A 159 7.27 9.10 -6.08
CA LEU A 159 6.10 8.28 -6.43
C LEU A 159 4.82 9.12 -6.47
N GLU A 160 4.60 10.00 -5.49
CA GLU A 160 3.44 10.89 -5.48
C GLU A 160 3.40 11.78 -6.71
N LYS A 161 4.52 12.42 -7.06
CA LYS A 161 4.61 13.29 -8.24
C LYS A 161 4.30 12.52 -9.52
N GLU A 162 4.98 11.40 -9.75
CA GLU A 162 4.83 10.61 -10.97
C GLU A 162 3.42 10.02 -11.13
N VAL A 163 2.79 9.55 -10.03
CA VAL A 163 1.41 9.04 -10.09
C VAL A 163 0.42 10.15 -10.38
N TYR A 164 0.60 11.33 -9.78
CA TYR A 164 -0.28 12.47 -10.02
C TYR A 164 -0.13 12.97 -11.46
N GLU A 165 1.09 13.06 -11.98
CA GLU A 165 1.36 13.39 -13.39
C GLU A 165 0.75 12.37 -14.34
N TYR A 166 0.92 11.07 -14.08
CA TYR A 166 0.33 10.00 -14.88
C TYR A 166 -1.20 10.08 -15.01
N TYR A 167 -1.87 10.59 -13.97
CA TYR A 167 -3.33 10.79 -13.96
C TYR A 167 -3.78 12.21 -14.28
N ASP A 168 -2.87 13.05 -14.79
CA ASP A 168 -3.12 14.46 -15.11
C ASP A 168 -3.76 15.23 -13.94
N LYS A 169 -3.16 15.10 -12.77
CA LYS A 169 -3.61 15.73 -11.52
C LYS A 169 -2.54 16.60 -10.91
N LYS A 170 -2.96 17.71 -10.31
CA LYS A 170 -2.09 18.54 -9.48
C LYS A 170 -1.88 17.91 -8.10
N LEU A 171 -0.62 17.65 -7.74
CA LEU A 171 -0.26 17.22 -6.40
C LEU A 171 -0.51 18.36 -5.40
N PRO A 172 -1.15 18.11 -4.24
CA PRO A 172 -1.33 19.15 -3.23
C PRO A 172 0.01 19.70 -2.73
N GLU A 173 0.07 21.01 -2.48
CA GLU A 173 1.25 21.68 -1.95
C GLU A 173 1.71 21.06 -0.64
N GLY A 174 3.03 20.89 -0.46
CA GLY A 174 3.63 20.29 0.74
C GLY A 174 3.55 18.75 0.81
N GLY A 175 3.14 18.08 -0.27
CA GLY A 175 3.18 16.62 -0.38
C GLY A 175 2.17 15.89 0.51
N LEU A 176 1.89 14.62 0.20
CA LEU A 176 0.93 13.82 0.96
C LEU A 176 1.65 13.08 2.10
N ILE A 177 2.81 12.48 1.81
CA ILE A 177 3.60 11.76 2.81
C ILE A 177 4.10 12.68 3.92
N GLU A 178 4.62 13.86 3.60
CA GLU A 178 5.14 14.80 4.59
C GLU A 178 4.04 15.30 5.54
N LYS A 179 2.88 15.68 4.98
CA LYS A 179 1.70 16.07 5.78
C LYS A 179 1.25 14.93 6.68
N TRP A 180 1.23 13.71 6.15
CA TRP A 180 0.83 12.54 6.91
C TRP A 180 1.81 12.21 8.04
N ILE A 181 3.12 12.30 7.79
CA ILE A 181 4.17 12.13 8.81
C ILE A 181 3.98 13.15 9.92
N LYS A 182 3.93 14.45 9.58
CA LYS A 182 3.76 15.55 10.57
C LYS A 182 2.54 15.33 11.47
N LYS A 183 1.43 14.86 10.91
CA LYS A 183 0.19 14.56 11.67
C LYS A 183 0.30 13.33 12.57
N ASN A 184 1.11 12.34 12.20
CA ASN A 184 1.16 11.04 12.88
C ASN A 184 2.44 10.80 13.67
N GLN A 185 3.35 11.78 13.70
CA GLN A 185 4.62 11.67 14.40
C GLN A 185 4.38 11.53 15.90
N LYS A 186 4.94 10.48 16.48
CA LYS A 186 4.90 10.23 17.93
C LYS A 186 6.31 10.23 18.49
#